data_AF-R6DGJ8-F1
#
_entry.id   AF-R6DGJ8-F1
#
_cell.length_a   1.000
_cell.length_b   1.000
_cell.length_c   1.000
_cell.angle_alpha   90.00
_cell.angle_beta   90.00
_cell.angle_gamma   90.00
#
_symmetry.space_group_name_H-M   'P 1'
#
loop_
_entity.id
_entity.type
_entity.pdbx_description
1 polymer ?
#
loop_
_entity_poly.entity_id
_entity_poly.type
_entity_poly.pdbx_seq_one_letter_code
_entity_poly.pdbx_strand_id
1 'polypeptide(L)'
;MNDIESLRRLTETVETAGADIAPTYIEYVQLAFAIATDCGEAGRDYFHRLCRMSAKYQREQADRVFSNALTTKHGDIHLGTVFHLAETAGVTIRKDEVMNSPAGTKGTAGTPRNFLTHTCARNKVRNDETCGNGEEELLPGSEPQHPLPTFPEADWPEFLQRIISYGNTAAQHDIMLLGALTALGSSMERYVRCSYGSKYQYPCMQCFVIAPSASGKSILSYIRLLVEPIHDQIRTEVAVQMKAYKREKAAYEAMGKERSKVEAPQIPANRMFLISGNNTGTGILQNIMDSEGTGLICEAEADTLSTAIGSDYGHWSDTLRKAFDHDRLSYNRRTDQEYREVKKSFLSVLISGTPSQVKTFIPTTEDGAFSRQLFYYLHGIWKWVSQFTEDKINLEEVFTAMGLEWKGKLDMIKAHGIHTLQLTVGQKEEFDALFSRLFSRSSIANGREMYSFVARLAVNLCRIMAEVAVLRALESPQSYQFKVSPASSFTPDKEIPTDNINDGIITRWDVTITPEDFKAVLALAEPLYCHATHILSFLPAVEISHRSNADRDFLFEQLGEEFTRAQLLEQAAAMGIKENTALTWLKRLTKSGVLISIDGKGTYSRARVRV
;
A
#
# COMPACT_ATOMS: atom_id res chain seq x y z
N MET A 1 23.64 -27.66 25.80
CA MET A 1 23.48 -29.09 25.41
C MET A 1 24.34 -29.33 24.17
N ASN A 2 24.94 -30.51 24.02
CA ASN A 2 25.68 -30.88 22.82
C ASN A 2 24.68 -31.10 21.67
N ASP A 3 24.93 -30.60 20.45
CA ASP A 3 23.98 -30.64 19.33
C ASP A 3 23.58 -32.08 18.96
N ILE A 4 24.50 -33.02 19.16
CA ILE A 4 24.29 -34.46 18.99
C ILE A 4 23.29 -35.02 20.02
N GLU A 5 23.31 -34.55 21.27
CA GLU A 5 22.38 -34.98 22.33
C GLU A 5 20.95 -34.51 22.02
N SER A 6 20.83 -33.29 21.50
CA SER A 6 19.57 -32.70 21.06
C SER A 6 18.99 -33.44 19.85
N LEU A 7 19.84 -33.77 18.86
CA LEU A 7 19.46 -34.57 17.70
C LEU A 7 19.07 -36.00 18.09
N ARG A 8 19.74 -36.62 19.08
CA ARG A 8 19.37 -37.94 19.59
C ARG A 8 17.95 -37.95 20.17
N ARG A 9 17.64 -37.01 21.07
CA ARG A 9 16.30 -36.90 21.70
C ARG A 9 15.21 -36.68 20.65
N LEU A 10 15.50 -35.85 19.65
CA LEU A 10 14.59 -35.61 18.53
C LEU A 10 14.36 -36.87 17.71
N THR A 11 15.41 -37.60 17.37
CA THR A 11 15.31 -38.85 16.60
C THR A 11 14.47 -39.89 17.33
N GLU A 12 14.68 -40.06 18.64
CA GLU A 12 13.89 -40.98 19.47
C GLU A 12 12.39 -40.58 19.53
N THR A 13 12.12 -39.28 19.61
CA THR A 13 10.73 -38.78 19.65
C THR A 13 10.03 -38.97 18.31
N VAL A 14 10.72 -38.72 17.19
CA VAL A 14 10.19 -38.92 15.83
C VAL A 14 9.95 -40.41 15.54
N GLU A 15 10.87 -41.29 15.94
CA GLU A 15 10.69 -42.74 15.81
C GLU A 15 9.49 -43.25 16.63
N THR A 16 9.28 -42.70 17.83
CA THR A 16 8.13 -43.04 18.68
C THR A 16 6.81 -42.54 18.07
N ALA A 17 6.82 -41.36 17.44
CA ALA A 17 5.66 -40.78 16.76
C ALA A 17 5.35 -41.43 15.40
N GLY A 18 6.32 -42.16 14.81
CA GLY A 18 6.19 -42.75 13.48
C GLY A 18 5.99 -41.70 12.38
N ALA A 19 6.49 -40.47 12.58
CA ALA A 19 6.23 -39.34 11.69
C ALA A 19 7.31 -39.24 10.58
N ASP A 20 6.87 -39.11 9.33
CA ASP A 20 7.76 -38.73 8.22
C ASP A 20 7.98 -37.22 8.24
N ILE A 21 9.13 -36.80 8.76
CA ILE A 21 9.51 -35.39 8.88
C ILE A 21 10.11 -34.80 7.60
N ALA A 22 10.28 -35.60 6.54
CA ALA A 22 10.83 -35.16 5.26
C ALA A 22 10.09 -35.81 4.06
N PRO A 23 8.79 -35.53 3.89
CA PRO A 23 7.96 -36.16 2.85
C PRO A 23 8.34 -35.75 1.41
N THR A 24 9.00 -34.60 1.24
CA THR A 24 9.48 -34.11 -0.06
C THR A 24 11.00 -34.21 -0.19
N TYR A 25 11.50 -34.27 -1.45
CA TYR A 25 12.94 -34.31 -1.72
C TYR A 25 13.68 -33.04 -1.24
N ILE A 26 12.99 -31.90 -1.19
CA ILE A 26 13.57 -30.63 -0.71
C ILE A 26 13.84 -30.71 0.80
N GLU A 27 12.85 -31.14 1.58
CA GLU A 27 12.98 -31.32 3.03
C GLU A 27 14.01 -32.40 3.35
N TYR A 28 14.06 -33.46 2.55
CA TYR A 28 15.06 -34.53 2.64
C TYR A 28 16.50 -34.03 2.50
N VAL A 29 16.74 -33.13 1.54
CA VAL A 29 18.05 -32.50 1.32
C VAL A 29 18.36 -31.49 2.44
N GLN A 30 17.37 -30.69 2.87
CA GLN A 30 17.54 -29.76 3.99
C GLN A 30 17.87 -30.47 5.30
N LEU A 31 17.24 -31.62 5.56
CA LEU A 31 17.52 -32.48 6.70
C LEU A 31 18.98 -32.95 6.70
N ALA A 32 19.51 -33.35 5.54
CA ALA A 32 20.91 -33.76 5.39
C ALA A 32 21.88 -32.60 5.67
N PHE A 33 21.61 -31.42 5.10
CA PHE A 33 22.44 -30.23 5.30
C PHE A 33 22.42 -29.72 6.74
N ALA A 34 21.27 -29.69 7.40
CA ALA A 34 21.13 -29.25 8.79
C ALA A 34 21.95 -30.13 9.75
N ILE A 35 21.85 -31.45 9.59
CA ILE A 35 22.56 -32.42 10.43
C ILE A 35 24.07 -32.42 10.11
N ALA A 36 24.45 -32.34 8.82
CA ALA A 36 25.85 -32.28 8.43
C ALA A 36 26.56 -30.99 8.90
N THR A 37 25.84 -29.86 8.96
CA THR A 37 26.41 -28.56 9.36
C THR A 37 26.73 -28.52 10.85
N ASP A 38 25.83 -29.00 11.70
CA ASP A 38 25.98 -28.87 13.17
C ASP A 38 26.54 -30.13 13.84
N CYS A 39 26.29 -31.32 13.29
CA CYS A 39 26.74 -32.59 13.87
C CYS A 39 27.83 -33.31 13.06
N GLY A 40 28.16 -32.81 11.87
CA GLY A 40 29.19 -33.40 11.00
C GLY A 40 28.92 -34.87 10.67
N GLU A 41 30.00 -35.65 10.48
CA GLU A 41 29.93 -37.08 10.17
C GLU A 41 29.22 -37.88 11.29
N ALA A 42 29.30 -37.43 12.54
CA ALA A 42 28.62 -38.07 13.69
C ALA A 42 27.09 -37.99 13.58
N GLY A 43 26.55 -37.08 12.75
CA GLY A 43 25.13 -36.96 12.48
C GLY A 43 24.58 -38.00 11.48
N ARG A 44 25.43 -38.73 10.74
CA ARG A 44 25.03 -39.61 9.63
C ARG A 44 24.01 -40.67 10.07
N ASP A 45 24.27 -41.33 11.19
CA ASP A 45 23.39 -42.40 11.67
C ASP A 45 22.00 -41.89 12.05
N TYR A 46 21.91 -40.69 12.62
CA TYR A 46 20.64 -40.04 12.97
C TYR A 46 19.87 -39.62 11.71
N PHE A 47 20.56 -39.12 10.69
CA PHE A 47 19.96 -38.83 9.39
C PHE A 47 19.31 -40.09 8.77
N HIS A 48 20.01 -41.22 8.76
CA HIS A 48 19.44 -42.47 8.27
C HIS A 48 18.25 -42.96 9.10
N ARG A 49 18.27 -42.77 10.42
CA ARG A 49 17.16 -43.15 11.31
C ARG A 49 15.91 -42.33 11.04
N LEU A 50 16.05 -41.02 10.90
CA LEU A 50 14.95 -40.11 10.55
C LEU A 50 14.38 -40.42 9.16
N CYS A 51 15.25 -40.64 8.18
CA CYS A 51 14.83 -40.92 6.80
C CYS A 51 14.08 -42.26 6.65
N ARG A 52 14.34 -43.25 7.51
CA ARG A 52 13.65 -44.56 7.47
C ARG A 52 12.14 -44.45 7.71
N MET A 53 11.66 -43.35 8.29
CA MET A 53 10.23 -43.13 8.50
C MET A 53 9.49 -42.87 7.19
N SER A 54 10.21 -42.47 6.13
CA SER A 54 9.63 -42.29 4.81
C SER A 54 9.54 -43.61 4.04
N ALA A 55 8.39 -43.87 3.43
CA ALA A 55 8.17 -45.03 2.54
C ALA A 55 9.07 -45.03 1.28
N LYS A 56 9.72 -43.89 0.97
CA LYS A 56 10.60 -43.71 -0.19
C LYS A 56 12.09 -43.90 0.14
N TYR A 57 12.42 -44.29 1.36
CA TYR A 57 13.81 -44.37 1.82
C TYR A 57 14.64 -45.41 1.08
N GLN A 58 15.77 -44.97 0.51
CA GLN A 58 16.80 -45.84 -0.06
C GLN A 58 18.15 -45.51 0.58
N ARG A 59 18.79 -46.52 1.20
CA ARG A 59 20.02 -46.33 1.97
C ARG A 59 21.16 -45.73 1.13
N GLU A 60 21.33 -46.22 -0.10
CA GLU A 60 22.40 -45.77 -1.02
C GLU A 60 22.20 -44.32 -1.47
N GLN A 61 20.94 -43.88 -1.66
CA GLN A 61 20.61 -42.50 -2.00
C GLN A 61 20.85 -41.58 -0.80
N ALA A 62 20.46 -42.02 0.40
CA ALA A 62 20.70 -41.29 1.65
C ALA A 62 22.20 -41.07 1.90
N ASP A 63 23.02 -42.11 1.71
CA ASP A 63 24.46 -42.02 1.89
C ASP A 63 25.12 -41.03 0.91
N ARG A 64 24.65 -41.00 -0.35
CA ARG A 64 25.14 -40.03 -1.35
C ARG A 64 24.75 -38.60 -0.99
N VAL A 65 23.51 -38.38 -0.56
CA VAL A 65 23.01 -37.04 -0.21
C VAL A 65 23.74 -36.51 1.04
N PHE A 66 23.94 -37.34 2.06
CA PHE A 66 24.64 -36.94 3.28
C PHE A 66 26.14 -36.67 3.04
N SER A 67 26.82 -37.54 2.28
CA SER A 67 28.22 -37.32 1.90
C SER A 67 28.40 -36.03 1.08
N ASN A 68 27.45 -35.71 0.19
CA ASN A 68 27.46 -34.45 -0.54
C ASN A 68 27.19 -33.24 0.38
N ALA A 69 26.33 -33.39 1.38
CA ALA A 69 26.05 -32.33 2.35
C ALA A 69 27.29 -31.97 3.19
N LEU A 70 28.09 -32.97 3.58
CA LEU A 70 29.35 -32.78 4.31
C LEU A 70 30.42 -32.04 3.50
N THR A 71 30.48 -32.25 2.18
CA THR A 71 31.44 -31.58 1.31
C THR A 71 31.03 -30.16 0.94
N THR A 72 29.72 -29.88 0.83
CA THR A 72 29.21 -28.65 0.20
C THR A 72 28.90 -27.51 1.19
N LYS A 73 29.08 -27.73 2.51
CA LYS A 73 28.93 -26.75 3.63
C LYS A 73 28.00 -25.56 3.34
N HIS A 74 26.70 -25.76 3.53
CA HIS A 74 25.67 -24.72 3.38
C HIS A 74 25.45 -24.00 4.73
N GLY A 75 26.21 -22.94 4.98
CA GLY A 75 26.29 -22.25 6.30
C GLY A 75 25.04 -21.51 6.80
N ASP A 76 23.90 -21.64 6.12
CA ASP A 76 22.63 -20.98 6.47
C ASP A 76 21.55 -21.98 6.96
N ILE A 77 21.87 -23.28 7.02
CA ILE A 77 20.93 -24.35 7.38
C ILE A 77 21.48 -25.10 8.61
N HIS A 78 20.86 -24.86 9.76
CA HIS A 78 21.25 -25.42 11.05
C HIS A 78 20.20 -26.39 11.60
N LEU A 79 20.53 -27.09 12.68
CA LEU A 79 19.74 -28.10 13.38
C LEU A 79 18.33 -27.59 13.78
N GLY A 80 18.17 -26.27 13.96
CA GLY A 80 16.86 -25.63 14.14
C GLY A 80 15.86 -25.97 13.03
N THR A 81 16.32 -26.19 11.79
CA THR A 81 15.51 -26.64 10.65
C THR A 81 14.92 -28.03 10.89
N VAL A 82 15.69 -28.94 11.50
CA VAL A 82 15.23 -30.31 11.82
C VAL A 82 14.14 -30.28 12.89
N PHE A 83 14.29 -29.41 13.90
CA PHE A 83 13.25 -29.20 14.91
C PHE A 83 11.97 -28.61 14.31
N HIS A 84 12.10 -27.66 13.39
CA HIS A 84 10.95 -27.07 12.70
C HIS A 84 10.22 -28.07 11.81
N LEU A 85 10.96 -28.92 11.08
CA LEU A 85 10.37 -30.00 10.28
C LEU A 85 9.63 -31.02 11.15
N ALA A 86 10.19 -31.37 12.31
CA ALA A 86 9.54 -32.26 13.26
C ALA A 86 8.28 -31.63 13.87
N GLU A 87 8.30 -30.34 14.21
CA GLU A 87 7.12 -29.61 14.70
C GLU A 87 6.02 -29.54 13.64
N THR A 88 6.40 -29.29 12.38
CA THR A 88 5.48 -29.28 11.22
C THR A 88 4.85 -30.65 10.98
N ALA A 89 5.57 -31.73 11.30
CA ALA A 89 5.07 -33.10 11.27
C ALA A 89 4.28 -33.51 12.53
N GLY A 90 4.04 -32.58 13.47
CA GLY A 90 3.26 -32.80 14.69
C GLY A 90 4.05 -33.38 15.87
N VAL A 91 5.39 -33.34 15.83
CA VAL A 91 6.26 -33.84 16.90
C VAL A 91 6.74 -32.69 17.78
N THR A 92 6.11 -32.48 18.94
CA THR A 92 6.45 -31.40 19.87
C THR A 92 7.48 -31.85 20.92
N ILE A 93 8.66 -31.21 20.95
CA ILE A 93 9.66 -31.41 22.01
C ILE A 93 9.51 -30.28 23.04
N ARG A 94 9.28 -30.63 24.31
CA ARG A 94 9.29 -29.66 25.41
C ARG A 94 10.71 -29.06 25.53
N LYS A 95 10.87 -27.79 25.17
CA LYS A 95 12.10 -27.02 25.36
C LYS A 95 12.10 -26.39 26.75
N ASP A 96 12.92 -26.90 27.66
CA ASP A 96 13.35 -26.15 28.84
C ASP A 96 14.57 -25.28 28.47
N GLU A 97 14.50 -24.02 28.90
CA GLU A 97 15.46 -22.90 28.94
C GLU A 97 16.86 -23.10 28.30
N VAL A 98 17.22 -22.24 27.31
CA VAL A 98 18.43 -21.37 27.30
C VAL A 98 18.32 -20.37 26.13
N MET A 99 18.52 -19.09 26.44
CA MET A 99 18.72 -17.97 25.53
C MET A 99 20.23 -17.65 25.44
N ASN A 100 20.77 -17.40 24.24
CA ASN A 100 21.86 -16.44 23.94
C ASN A 100 22.11 -16.37 22.40
N SER A 101 21.99 -15.14 21.88
CA SER A 101 22.05 -14.52 20.53
C SER A 101 23.13 -15.02 19.53
N PRO A 102 23.17 -14.60 18.22
CA PRO A 102 22.48 -13.47 17.54
C PRO A 102 21.94 -13.71 16.10
N ALA A 103 21.04 -12.79 15.66
CA ALA A 103 20.76 -12.34 14.29
C ALA A 103 20.49 -13.37 13.16
N GLY A 104 19.29 -13.31 12.55
CA GLY A 104 19.07 -13.90 11.23
C GLY A 104 17.61 -14.20 10.89
N THR A 105 16.97 -13.26 10.19
CA THR A 105 15.80 -13.36 9.29
C THR A 105 15.47 -14.76 8.74
N LYS A 106 14.20 -15.21 8.85
CA LYS A 106 13.30 -15.80 7.81
C LYS A 106 11.87 -15.78 8.41
N GLY A 107 10.79 -15.36 7.75
CA GLY A 107 10.46 -15.45 6.34
C GLY A 107 9.61 -16.70 6.10
N THR A 108 8.30 -16.61 6.34
CA THR A 108 7.35 -17.71 6.19
C THR A 108 6.58 -17.58 4.88
N ALA A 109 6.66 -18.60 4.03
CA ALA A 109 5.63 -18.97 3.04
C ALA A 109 5.60 -20.51 3.01
N GLY A 110 4.47 -21.20 2.98
CA GLY A 110 3.09 -20.75 2.91
C GLY A 110 2.14 -21.88 3.30
N THR A 111 0.90 -21.50 3.57
CA THR A 111 -0.22 -22.42 3.82
C THR A 111 -1.34 -22.00 2.86
N PRO A 112 -2.19 -22.94 2.37
CA PRO A 112 -3.20 -22.63 1.36
C PRO A 112 -4.18 -21.58 1.88
N ARG A 113 -4.35 -20.52 1.09
CA ARG A 113 -5.29 -19.41 1.35
C ARG A 113 -6.72 -19.93 1.41
N ASN A 114 -7.24 -20.07 2.62
CA ASN A 114 -8.66 -19.89 2.87
C ASN A 114 -8.86 -18.42 3.22
N PHE A 115 -9.68 -17.73 2.42
CA PHE A 115 -10.08 -16.34 2.64
C PHE A 115 -10.75 -16.22 4.01
N LEU A 116 -10.05 -15.62 4.98
CA LEU A 116 -10.56 -15.39 6.33
C LEU A 116 -11.37 -14.10 6.35
N THR A 117 -12.67 -14.32 6.48
CA THR A 117 -13.76 -13.48 7.02
C THR A 117 -13.43 -12.06 7.47
N HIS A 118 -14.13 -11.13 6.82
CA HIS A 118 -14.30 -9.72 7.16
C HIS A 118 -14.52 -9.53 8.65
N THR A 119 -13.65 -8.73 9.30
CA THR A 119 -13.88 -8.26 10.66
C THR A 119 -14.32 -6.79 10.56
N CYS A 120 -15.61 -6.55 10.72
CA CYS A 120 -16.18 -5.25 11.00
C CYS A 120 -15.77 -4.82 12.42
N ALA A 121 -14.96 -3.76 12.50
CA ALA A 121 -14.53 -3.12 13.74
C ALA A 121 -15.55 -2.06 14.19
N ARG A 122 -15.65 -1.76 15.48
CA ARG A 122 -16.26 -0.50 15.96
C ARG A 122 -15.18 0.31 16.69
N ASN A 123 -14.96 1.54 16.25
CA ASN A 123 -14.05 2.47 16.91
C ASN A 123 -14.68 2.94 18.23
N LYS A 124 -13.83 3.25 19.23
CA LYS A 124 -14.27 3.69 20.55
C LYS A 124 -15.06 5.00 20.45
N VAL A 125 -16.32 5.00 20.87
CA VAL A 125 -16.97 6.14 21.53
C VAL A 125 -17.19 5.69 22.97
N ARG A 126 -16.63 6.43 23.92
CA ARG A 126 -16.40 5.98 25.30
C ARG A 126 -17.71 5.64 26.03
N ASN A 127 -17.71 4.50 26.74
CA ASN A 127 -18.09 4.42 28.15
C ASN A 127 -17.20 3.36 28.82
N ASP A 128 -16.75 3.69 30.03
CA ASP A 128 -15.76 2.95 30.81
C ASP A 128 -16.15 1.50 31.09
N GLU A 129 -15.16 0.59 31.08
CA GLU A 129 -14.84 -0.31 32.20
C GLU A 129 -13.55 -1.09 31.92
N THR A 130 -12.75 -1.22 32.97
CA THR A 130 -11.40 -1.81 33.04
C THR A 130 -11.43 -3.32 32.82
N CYS A 131 -10.52 -3.88 32.01
CA CYS A 131 -9.96 -5.21 32.29
C CYS A 131 -8.65 -5.44 31.52
N GLY A 132 -7.68 -6.08 32.18
CA GLY A 132 -6.29 -6.15 31.76
C GLY A 132 -5.84 -7.47 31.15
N ASN A 133 -4.58 -7.40 30.72
CA ASN A 133 -3.57 -8.43 30.45
C ASN A 133 -3.79 -9.38 29.27
N GLY A 134 -3.04 -9.07 28.21
CA GLY A 134 -2.74 -9.92 27.07
C GLY A 134 -1.92 -9.14 26.04
N GLU A 135 -0.82 -8.51 26.47
CA GLU A 135 0.02 -7.68 25.58
C GLU A 135 1.02 -8.56 24.84
N GLU A 136 0.76 -8.83 23.56
CA GLU A 136 1.83 -9.01 22.58
C GLU A 136 2.65 -7.70 22.55
N GLU A 137 3.98 -7.79 22.55
CA GLU A 137 4.88 -6.63 22.60
C GLU A 137 4.68 -5.70 21.38
N LEU A 138 3.71 -4.80 21.51
CA LEU A 138 3.56 -3.60 20.70
C LEU A 138 4.73 -2.66 21.04
N LEU A 139 5.36 -2.07 20.01
CA LEU A 139 6.35 -1.03 20.23
C LEU A 139 5.75 0.07 21.13
N PRO A 140 6.32 0.36 22.31
CA PRO A 140 5.77 1.32 23.25
C PRO A 140 5.62 2.70 22.58
N GLY A 141 4.38 3.22 22.50
CA GLY A 141 4.08 4.57 22.02
C GLY A 141 3.73 4.72 20.53
N SER A 142 3.35 3.65 19.83
CA SER A 142 3.00 3.71 18.40
C SER A 142 1.52 3.97 18.12
N GLU A 143 0.62 3.62 19.04
CA GLU A 143 -0.82 3.83 18.87
C GLU A 143 -1.24 5.19 19.43
N PRO A 144 -2.03 5.98 18.69
CA PRO A 144 -2.52 7.26 19.19
C PRO A 144 -3.53 7.02 20.31
N GLN A 145 -3.52 7.83 21.37
CA GLN A 145 -4.42 7.64 22.51
C GLN A 145 -5.89 7.88 22.15
N HIS A 146 -6.11 8.66 21.08
CA HIS A 146 -7.42 8.95 20.50
C HIS A 146 -7.45 8.52 19.02
N PRO A 147 -8.61 8.13 18.49
CA PRO A 147 -8.77 7.92 17.05
C PRO A 147 -8.37 9.18 16.28
N LEU A 148 -7.61 8.99 15.20
CA LEU A 148 -7.28 10.07 14.28
C LEU A 148 -8.55 10.55 13.55
N PRO A 149 -8.58 11.82 13.09
CA PRO A 149 -9.73 12.37 12.41
C PRO A 149 -10.11 11.54 11.18
N THR A 150 -11.41 11.29 11.02
CA THR A 150 -12.00 10.70 9.81
C THR A 150 -12.31 11.78 8.80
N PHE A 151 -12.61 11.40 7.55
CA PHE A 151 -13.07 12.38 6.57
C PHE A 151 -14.46 12.90 6.93
N PRO A 152 -14.73 14.20 6.68
CA PRO A 152 -16.08 14.73 6.80
C PRO A 152 -17.04 14.03 5.83
N GLU A 153 -18.28 13.87 6.26
CA GLU A 153 -19.34 13.35 5.38
C GLU A 153 -19.52 14.29 4.18
N ALA A 154 -19.62 13.69 3.00
CA ALA A 154 -19.80 14.40 1.75
C ALA A 154 -20.64 13.56 0.78
N ASP A 155 -21.38 14.25 -0.09
CA ASP A 155 -22.16 13.66 -1.16
C ASP A 155 -21.22 13.27 -2.32
N TRP A 156 -20.45 12.19 -2.19
CA TRP A 156 -19.53 11.72 -3.24
C TRP A 156 -20.25 11.29 -4.53
N PRO A 157 -19.55 11.10 -5.66
CA PRO A 157 -20.15 10.45 -6.82
C PRO A 157 -20.82 9.11 -6.49
N GLU A 158 -21.98 8.81 -7.09
CA GLU A 158 -22.84 7.65 -6.79
C GLU A 158 -22.05 6.34 -6.78
N PHE A 159 -21.14 6.18 -7.76
CA PHE A 159 -20.28 5.01 -7.84
C PHE A 159 -19.34 4.88 -6.63
N LEU A 160 -18.76 6.00 -6.16
CA LEU A 160 -17.95 6.03 -4.94
C LEU A 160 -18.80 5.80 -3.69
N GLN A 161 -19.97 6.44 -3.58
CA GLN A 161 -20.88 6.25 -2.44
C GLN A 161 -21.28 4.78 -2.28
N ARG A 162 -21.59 4.09 -3.38
CA ARG A 162 -21.93 2.68 -3.37
C ARG A 162 -20.76 1.84 -2.84
N ILE A 163 -19.52 2.13 -3.24
CA ILE A 163 -18.33 1.45 -2.72
C ILE A 163 -18.14 1.72 -1.23
N ILE A 164 -18.27 2.98 -0.81
CA ILE A 164 -18.09 3.43 0.58
C ILE A 164 -19.13 2.79 1.51
N SER A 165 -20.38 2.63 1.04
CA SER A 165 -21.50 2.12 1.84
C SER A 165 -21.29 0.70 2.41
N TYR A 166 -20.35 -0.08 1.85
CA TYR A 166 -20.01 -1.41 2.35
C TYR A 166 -19.05 -1.38 3.55
N GLY A 167 -18.48 -0.22 3.88
CA GLY A 167 -17.77 -0.04 5.14
C GLY A 167 -18.75 0.10 6.30
N ASN A 168 -18.39 -0.41 7.47
CA ASN A 168 -19.27 -0.40 8.65
C ASN A 168 -18.95 0.71 9.64
N THR A 169 -17.83 1.40 9.46
CA THR A 169 -17.39 2.53 10.28
C THR A 169 -16.92 3.66 9.40
N ALA A 170 -16.91 4.88 9.95
CA ALA A 170 -16.33 6.03 9.28
C ALA A 170 -14.88 5.77 8.82
N ALA A 171 -14.08 5.06 9.62
CA ALA A 171 -12.71 4.72 9.21
C ALA A 171 -12.67 3.69 8.07
N GLN A 172 -13.61 2.74 8.02
CA GLN A 172 -13.77 1.86 6.86
C GLN A 172 -14.28 2.62 5.63
N HIS A 173 -15.16 3.61 5.81
CA HIS A 173 -15.60 4.49 4.73
C HIS A 173 -14.43 5.25 4.11
N ASP A 174 -13.55 5.79 4.95
CA ASP A 174 -12.37 6.55 4.52
C ASP A 174 -11.38 5.69 3.72
N ILE A 175 -11.03 4.50 4.20
CA ILE A 175 -10.10 3.62 3.48
C ILE A 175 -10.71 3.07 2.19
N MET A 176 -12.04 2.86 2.16
CA MET A 176 -12.75 2.44 0.95
C MET A 176 -12.75 3.56 -0.08
N LEU A 177 -12.94 4.82 0.34
CA LEU A 177 -12.82 5.98 -0.53
C LEU A 177 -11.39 6.11 -1.10
N LEU A 178 -10.36 6.10 -0.25
CA LEU A 178 -8.96 6.19 -0.70
C LEU A 178 -8.56 5.03 -1.61
N GLY A 179 -8.99 3.81 -1.26
CA GLY A 179 -8.75 2.62 -2.07
C GLY A 179 -9.42 2.74 -3.44
N ALA A 180 -10.69 3.13 -3.48
CA ALA A 180 -11.44 3.33 -4.71
C ALA A 180 -10.79 4.39 -5.60
N LEU A 181 -10.50 5.58 -5.06
CA LEU A 181 -9.82 6.65 -5.79
C LEU A 181 -8.46 6.18 -6.34
N THR A 182 -7.68 5.42 -5.55
CA THR A 182 -6.39 4.91 -6.02
C THR A 182 -6.54 3.91 -7.17
N ALA A 183 -7.51 3.00 -7.08
CA ALA A 183 -7.74 1.96 -8.09
C ALA A 183 -8.39 2.51 -9.37
N LEU A 184 -9.48 3.27 -9.25
CA LEU A 184 -10.17 3.85 -10.39
C LEU A 184 -9.28 4.88 -11.10
N GLY A 185 -8.66 5.80 -10.34
CA GLY A 185 -7.67 6.75 -10.85
C GLY A 185 -6.53 6.08 -11.61
N SER A 186 -6.00 4.96 -11.11
CA SER A 186 -4.94 4.21 -11.82
C SER A 186 -5.34 3.74 -13.22
N SER A 187 -6.63 3.52 -13.44
CA SER A 187 -7.18 3.04 -14.72
C SER A 187 -7.62 4.15 -15.66
N MET A 188 -7.69 5.40 -15.18
CA MET A 188 -8.01 6.60 -15.95
C MET A 188 -6.76 7.31 -16.49
N GLU A 189 -5.60 6.69 -16.35
CA GLU A 189 -4.28 7.32 -16.33
C GLU A 189 -4.07 8.40 -17.40
N ARG A 190 -3.96 8.03 -18.67
CA ARG A 190 -3.62 8.97 -19.76
C ARG A 190 -4.81 9.79 -20.24
N TYR A 191 -6.00 9.44 -19.76
CA TYR A 191 -7.28 9.94 -20.25
C TYR A 191 -7.88 11.03 -19.36
N VAL A 192 -7.42 11.15 -18.11
CA VAL A 192 -7.84 12.18 -17.16
C VAL A 192 -6.61 12.91 -16.64
N ARG A 193 -6.65 14.23 -16.59
CA ARG A 193 -5.53 15.06 -16.12
C ARG A 193 -5.99 16.36 -15.49
N CYS A 194 -5.13 16.96 -14.68
CA CYS A 194 -5.29 18.34 -14.21
C CYS A 194 -3.99 19.12 -14.41
N SER A 195 -4.09 20.43 -14.60
CA SER A 195 -2.91 21.30 -14.71
C SER A 195 -2.54 21.81 -13.33
N TYR A 196 -1.33 21.51 -12.86
CA TYR A 196 -0.80 22.01 -11.60
C TYR A 196 0.73 22.09 -11.65
N GLY A 197 1.30 23.20 -11.18
CA GLY A 197 2.75 23.42 -11.20
C GLY A 197 3.35 23.47 -12.61
N SER A 198 2.63 24.01 -13.59
CA SER A 198 2.99 24.04 -15.01
C SER A 198 3.19 22.66 -15.66
N LYS A 199 2.65 21.61 -15.05
CA LYS A 199 2.67 20.24 -15.58
C LYS A 199 1.26 19.65 -15.56
N TYR A 200 1.03 18.66 -16.41
CA TYR A 200 -0.14 17.81 -16.30
C TYR A 200 0.10 16.73 -15.26
N GLN A 201 -0.77 16.67 -14.27
CA GLN A 201 -0.86 15.62 -13.28
C GLN A 201 -1.96 14.65 -13.71
N TYR A 202 -1.73 13.36 -13.51
CA TYR A 202 -2.66 12.29 -13.84
C TYR A 202 -3.10 11.59 -12.56
N PRO A 203 -4.28 10.92 -12.52
CA PRO A 203 -4.84 10.34 -11.30
C PRO A 203 -4.13 9.08 -10.80
N CYS A 204 -2.79 9.05 -10.85
CA CYS A 204 -1.99 8.01 -10.23
C CYS A 204 -1.62 8.43 -8.80
N MET A 205 -1.90 7.55 -7.83
CA MET A 205 -1.69 7.81 -6.41
C MET A 205 -0.96 6.65 -5.74
N GLN A 206 -0.23 6.97 -4.68
CA GLN A 206 0.44 5.99 -3.84
C GLN A 206 -0.18 6.08 -2.46
N CYS A 207 -1.04 5.13 -2.11
CA CYS A 207 -1.80 5.08 -0.87
C CYS A 207 -1.26 3.95 0.02
N PHE A 208 -0.97 4.28 1.28
CA PHE A 208 -0.58 3.33 2.31
C PHE A 208 -1.53 3.43 3.50
N VAL A 209 -2.34 2.37 3.68
CA VAL A 209 -3.22 2.20 4.83
C VAL A 209 -2.50 1.40 5.92
N ILE A 210 -2.21 2.05 7.03
CA ILE A 210 -1.54 1.45 8.18
C ILE A 210 -2.60 1.02 9.18
N ALA A 211 -2.51 -0.20 9.67
CA ALA A 211 -3.43 -0.71 10.68
C ALA A 211 -2.74 -1.77 11.53
N PRO A 212 -2.92 -1.79 12.87
CA PRO A 212 -2.63 -2.96 13.67
C PRO A 212 -3.28 -4.23 13.10
N SER A 213 -2.84 -5.39 13.58
CA SER A 213 -3.47 -6.65 13.22
C SER A 213 -4.97 -6.63 13.58
N ALA A 214 -5.79 -7.34 12.80
CA ALA A 214 -7.24 -7.44 13.00
C ALA A 214 -8.04 -6.12 13.00
N SER A 215 -7.49 -5.00 12.54
CA SER A 215 -8.15 -3.67 12.57
C SER A 215 -9.11 -3.40 11.39
N GLY A 216 -9.67 -4.45 10.77
CA GLY A 216 -10.66 -4.32 9.70
C GLY A 216 -10.13 -3.85 8.33
N LYS A 217 -8.80 -3.85 8.11
CA LYS A 217 -8.17 -3.49 6.82
C LYS A 217 -8.46 -4.47 5.67
N SER A 218 -8.99 -5.66 5.96
CA SER A 218 -9.26 -6.69 4.95
C SER A 218 -10.31 -6.27 3.92
N ILE A 219 -11.17 -5.30 4.22
CA ILE A 219 -12.15 -4.76 3.27
C ILE A 219 -11.49 -4.17 2.00
N LEU A 220 -10.23 -3.75 2.08
CA LEU A 220 -9.46 -3.26 0.93
C LEU A 220 -9.18 -4.33 -0.12
N SER A 221 -9.28 -5.63 0.21
CA SER A 221 -9.08 -6.70 -0.79
C SER A 221 -10.10 -6.62 -1.91
N TYR A 222 -11.32 -6.12 -1.63
CA TYR A 222 -12.39 -5.97 -2.61
C TYR A 222 -12.14 -4.86 -3.62
N ILE A 223 -11.36 -3.84 -3.26
CA ILE A 223 -11.03 -2.73 -4.17
C ILE A 223 -10.30 -3.24 -5.43
N ARG A 224 -9.50 -4.31 -5.30
CA ARG A 224 -8.81 -4.94 -6.43
C ARG A 224 -9.79 -5.42 -7.52
N LEU A 225 -10.96 -5.90 -7.12
CA LEU A 225 -11.97 -6.44 -8.04
C LEU A 225 -12.56 -5.37 -8.96
N LEU A 226 -12.53 -4.10 -8.55
CA LEU A 226 -13.02 -2.97 -9.36
C LEU A 226 -12.25 -2.81 -10.69
N VAL A 227 -11.00 -3.27 -10.74
CA VAL A 227 -10.12 -3.13 -11.91
C VAL A 227 -9.69 -4.49 -12.49
N GLU A 228 -10.11 -5.59 -11.89
CA GLU A 228 -9.79 -6.94 -12.37
C GLU A 228 -10.29 -7.19 -13.80
N PRO A 229 -11.50 -6.77 -14.21
CA PRO A 229 -11.94 -6.91 -15.61
C PRO A 229 -11.05 -6.20 -16.64
N ILE A 230 -10.33 -5.15 -16.23
CA ILE A 230 -9.36 -4.44 -17.07
C ILE A 230 -8.09 -5.29 -17.21
N HIS A 231 -7.61 -5.84 -16.09
CA HIS A 231 -6.47 -6.75 -16.09
C HIS A 231 -6.75 -8.00 -16.94
N ASP A 232 -7.89 -8.64 -16.75
CA ASP A 232 -8.26 -9.88 -17.45
C ASP A 232 -8.38 -9.71 -18.96
N GLN A 233 -8.89 -8.56 -19.42
CA GLN A 233 -8.89 -8.23 -20.84
C GLN A 233 -7.44 -8.20 -21.38
N ILE A 234 -6.55 -7.49 -20.70
CA ILE A 234 -5.13 -7.38 -21.11
C ILE A 234 -4.47 -8.76 -21.10
N ARG A 235 -4.72 -9.59 -20.07
CA ARG A 235 -4.18 -10.96 -20.00
C ARG A 235 -4.70 -11.84 -21.13
N THR A 236 -5.97 -11.70 -21.49
CA THR A 236 -6.58 -12.43 -22.60
C THR A 236 -5.94 -12.03 -23.93
N GLU A 237 -5.75 -10.74 -24.18
CA GLU A 237 -5.05 -10.22 -25.37
C GLU A 237 -3.61 -10.73 -25.47
N VAL A 238 -2.87 -10.71 -24.35
CA VAL A 238 -1.50 -11.24 -24.27
C VAL A 238 -1.47 -12.75 -24.53
N ALA A 239 -2.43 -13.50 -23.99
CA ALA A 239 -2.52 -14.95 -24.24
C ALA A 239 -2.76 -15.27 -25.73
N VAL A 240 -3.61 -14.48 -26.40
CA VAL A 240 -3.84 -14.60 -27.86
C VAL A 240 -2.56 -14.29 -28.64
N GLN A 241 -1.88 -13.18 -28.33
CA GLN A 241 -0.61 -12.81 -28.96
C GLN A 241 0.47 -13.87 -28.74
N MET A 242 0.58 -14.41 -27.53
CA MET A 242 1.52 -15.50 -27.20
C MET A 242 1.21 -16.78 -27.96
N LYS A 243 -0.06 -17.10 -28.21
CA LYS A 243 -0.45 -18.26 -29.03
C LYS A 243 -0.07 -18.06 -30.50
N ALA A 244 -0.26 -16.86 -31.04
CA ALA A 244 0.18 -16.50 -32.39
C ALA A 244 1.71 -16.60 -32.52
N TYR A 245 2.45 -15.99 -31.58
CA TYR A 245 3.91 -16.08 -31.51
C TYR A 245 4.42 -17.52 -31.45
N LYS A 246 3.83 -18.38 -30.61
CA LYS A 246 4.22 -19.80 -30.55
C LYS A 246 4.03 -20.52 -31.88
N ARG A 247 2.96 -20.20 -32.62
CA ARG A 247 2.70 -20.78 -33.96
C ARG A 247 3.72 -20.29 -34.98
N GLU A 248 4.01 -19.00 -34.99
CA GLU A 248 5.02 -18.39 -35.88
C GLU A 248 6.43 -18.91 -35.57
N LYS A 249 6.78 -19.02 -34.28
CA LYS A 249 8.05 -19.60 -33.83
C LYS A 249 8.20 -21.04 -34.28
N ALA A 250 7.16 -21.86 -34.14
CA ALA A 250 7.18 -23.24 -34.63
C ALA A 250 7.34 -23.31 -36.16
N ALA A 251 6.65 -22.43 -36.91
CA ALA A 251 6.80 -22.35 -38.36
C ALA A 251 8.21 -21.90 -38.78
N TYR A 252 8.78 -20.91 -38.09
CA TYR A 252 10.15 -20.43 -38.29
C TYR A 252 11.19 -21.52 -37.99
N GLU A 253 11.02 -22.27 -36.89
CA GLU A 253 11.90 -23.39 -36.54
C GLU A 253 11.80 -24.54 -37.56
N ALA A 254 10.63 -24.77 -38.16
CA ALA A 254 10.42 -25.77 -39.20
C ALA A 254 11.10 -25.44 -40.55
N MET A 255 11.45 -24.17 -40.80
CA MET A 255 12.14 -23.75 -42.05
C MET A 255 13.62 -24.18 -42.13
N GLY A 256 14.21 -24.70 -41.04
CA GLY A 256 15.57 -25.24 -41.05
C GLY A 256 16.61 -24.23 -41.53
N LYS A 257 17.25 -24.47 -42.69
CA LYS A 257 18.29 -23.58 -43.25
C LYS A 257 17.72 -22.28 -43.84
N GLU A 258 16.45 -22.27 -44.23
CA GLU A 258 15.80 -21.09 -44.82
C GLU A 258 15.47 -20.00 -43.79
N ARG A 259 15.57 -20.32 -42.49
CA ARG A 259 15.42 -19.35 -41.38
C ARG A 259 16.34 -18.14 -41.51
N SER A 260 17.49 -18.28 -42.17
CA SER A 260 18.45 -17.18 -42.40
C SER A 260 17.92 -16.07 -43.32
N LYS A 261 16.81 -16.32 -44.03
CA LYS A 261 16.17 -15.39 -44.97
C LYS A 261 14.91 -14.73 -44.41
N VAL A 262 14.45 -15.15 -43.23
CA VAL A 262 13.21 -14.70 -42.61
C VAL A 262 13.54 -14.14 -41.23
N GLU A 263 12.89 -13.05 -40.85
CA GLU A 263 13.11 -12.46 -39.53
C GLU A 263 12.56 -13.38 -38.44
N ALA A 264 13.29 -13.51 -37.33
CA ALA A 264 12.84 -14.32 -36.21
C ALA A 264 11.59 -13.67 -35.58
N PRO A 265 10.55 -14.46 -35.27
CA PRO A 265 9.35 -13.92 -34.63
C PRO A 265 9.73 -13.33 -33.28
N GLN A 266 9.14 -12.17 -32.96
CA GLN A 266 9.42 -11.45 -31.72
C GLN A 266 8.46 -11.88 -30.62
N ILE A 267 8.99 -12.08 -29.41
CA ILE A 267 8.17 -12.38 -28.24
C ILE A 267 7.30 -11.14 -27.90
N PRO A 268 5.98 -11.29 -27.77
CA PRO A 268 5.13 -10.16 -27.40
C PRO A 268 5.38 -9.76 -25.94
N ALA A 269 5.22 -8.47 -25.65
CA ALA A 269 5.38 -7.92 -24.31
C ALA A 269 4.37 -8.54 -23.33
N ASN A 270 4.80 -8.85 -22.11
CA ASN A 270 3.96 -9.47 -21.08
C ASN A 270 3.11 -8.43 -20.34
N ARG A 271 2.21 -7.76 -21.09
CA ARG A 271 1.36 -6.69 -20.56
C ARG A 271 0.47 -7.17 -19.40
N MET A 272 0.35 -6.33 -18.39
CA MET A 272 -0.55 -6.54 -17.25
C MET A 272 -0.87 -5.21 -16.56
N PHE A 273 -2.12 -5.04 -16.11
CA PHE A 273 -2.50 -3.85 -15.35
C PHE A 273 -2.18 -4.00 -13.86
N LEU A 274 -2.72 -5.04 -13.21
CA LEU A 274 -2.34 -5.44 -11.86
C LEU A 274 -0.95 -6.08 -11.82
N ILE A 275 -0.01 -5.41 -11.15
CA ILE A 275 1.38 -5.85 -10.98
C ILE A 275 1.53 -6.46 -9.58
N SER A 276 2.05 -7.68 -9.53
CA SER A 276 2.30 -8.39 -8.27
C SER A 276 3.45 -7.77 -7.49
N GLY A 277 3.25 -7.52 -6.19
CA GLY A 277 4.27 -6.95 -5.32
C GLY A 277 5.41 -7.91 -4.95
N ASN A 278 5.21 -9.21 -5.10
CA ASN A 278 6.16 -10.27 -4.69
C ASN A 278 7.37 -10.47 -5.64
N ASN A 279 7.74 -9.45 -6.40
CA ASN A 279 8.80 -9.52 -7.40
C ASN A 279 10.01 -8.66 -6.98
N THR A 280 11.15 -8.83 -7.64
CA THR A 280 12.31 -7.94 -7.50
C THR A 280 11.98 -6.55 -8.06
N GLY A 281 12.69 -5.50 -7.61
CA GLY A 281 12.49 -4.14 -8.12
C GLY A 281 12.65 -4.05 -9.65
N THR A 282 13.61 -4.78 -10.22
CA THR A 282 13.83 -4.86 -11.67
C THR A 282 12.74 -5.65 -12.41
N GLY A 283 12.14 -6.65 -11.77
CA GLY A 283 10.99 -7.39 -12.31
C GLY A 283 9.71 -6.54 -12.33
N ILE A 284 9.46 -5.75 -11.29
CA ILE A 284 8.36 -4.78 -11.28
C ILE A 284 8.57 -3.73 -12.38
N LEU A 285 9.79 -3.20 -12.50
CA LEU A 285 10.13 -2.24 -13.54
C LEU A 285 9.90 -2.81 -14.96
N GLN A 286 10.26 -4.08 -15.19
CA GLN A 286 9.96 -4.78 -16.46
C GLN A 286 8.46 -4.82 -16.73
N ASN A 287 7.64 -5.20 -15.74
CA ASN A 287 6.19 -5.30 -15.91
C ASN A 287 5.55 -3.94 -16.23
N ILE A 288 6.05 -2.86 -15.60
CA ILE A 288 5.63 -1.48 -15.89
C ILE A 288 6.00 -1.13 -17.34
N MET A 289 7.21 -1.46 -17.78
CA MET A 289 7.71 -1.12 -19.11
C MET A 289 6.99 -1.89 -20.22
N ASP A 290 6.75 -3.19 -20.01
CA ASP A 290 5.96 -4.02 -20.92
C ASP A 290 4.55 -3.45 -21.08
N SER A 291 4.00 -2.86 -20.01
CA SER A 291 2.68 -2.23 -19.95
C SER A 291 2.71 -0.73 -20.26
N GLU A 292 3.71 -0.29 -21.04
CA GLU A 292 3.85 1.10 -21.51
C GLU A 292 3.87 2.15 -20.40
N GLY A 293 4.39 1.81 -19.21
CA GLY A 293 4.46 2.71 -18.07
C GLY A 293 3.25 2.66 -17.15
N THR A 294 2.19 1.93 -17.48
CA THR A 294 0.94 1.85 -16.69
C THR A 294 0.94 0.64 -15.77
N GLY A 295 0.43 0.81 -14.54
CA GLY A 295 0.15 -0.33 -13.66
C GLY A 295 -0.44 0.07 -12.30
N LEU A 296 -1.01 -0.92 -11.63
CA LEU A 296 -1.47 -0.82 -10.25
C LEU A 296 -0.86 -1.96 -9.43
N ILE A 297 -0.19 -1.61 -8.34
CA ILE A 297 0.18 -2.56 -7.29
C ILE A 297 -0.89 -2.45 -6.21
N CYS A 298 -1.63 -3.53 -5.97
CA CYS A 298 -2.69 -3.58 -4.97
C CYS A 298 -2.46 -4.79 -4.07
N GLU A 299 -1.86 -4.56 -2.90
CA GLU A 299 -1.45 -5.61 -1.96
C GLU A 299 -1.97 -5.34 -0.55
N ALA A 300 -2.56 -6.37 0.08
CA ALA A 300 -3.11 -6.25 1.43
C ALA A 300 -2.02 -6.21 2.52
N GLU A 301 -0.78 -6.56 2.18
CA GLU A 301 0.35 -6.61 3.10
C GLU A 301 1.58 -5.99 2.47
N ALA A 302 2.10 -4.92 3.09
CA ALA A 302 3.27 -4.20 2.64
C ALA A 302 4.53 -5.08 2.61
N ASP A 303 4.59 -6.12 3.45
CA ASP A 303 5.67 -7.12 3.43
C ASP A 303 5.73 -7.93 2.13
N THR A 304 4.65 -7.98 1.35
CA THR A 304 4.68 -8.60 0.01
C THR A 304 5.69 -7.88 -0.89
N LEU A 305 5.90 -6.58 -0.68
CA LEU A 305 6.90 -5.77 -1.39
C LEU A 305 8.30 -5.86 -0.77
N SER A 306 8.49 -6.58 0.34
CA SER A 306 9.78 -6.68 1.04
C SER A 306 10.89 -7.26 0.15
N THR A 307 10.57 -8.17 -0.77
CA THR A 307 11.54 -8.69 -1.76
C THR A 307 12.03 -7.60 -2.70
N ALA A 308 11.13 -6.75 -3.20
CA ALA A 308 11.48 -5.61 -4.06
C ALA A 308 12.35 -4.59 -3.31
N ILE A 309 12.02 -4.35 -2.05
CA ILE A 309 12.66 -3.40 -1.14
C ILE A 309 14.03 -3.91 -0.70
N GLY A 310 14.16 -5.16 -0.28
CA GLY A 310 15.37 -5.72 0.31
C GLY A 310 16.47 -6.05 -0.72
N SER A 311 16.10 -6.43 -1.94
CA SER A 311 17.07 -6.77 -2.99
C SER A 311 17.67 -5.55 -3.69
N ASP A 312 16.87 -4.50 -3.91
CA ASP A 312 17.23 -3.33 -4.71
C ASP A 312 16.54 -2.04 -4.23
N TYR A 313 16.56 -1.74 -2.91
CA TYR A 313 15.84 -0.60 -2.31
C TYR A 313 16.00 0.71 -3.09
N GLY A 314 17.23 1.02 -3.52
CA GLY A 314 17.53 2.24 -4.27
C GLY A 314 16.81 2.32 -5.61
N HIS A 315 16.69 1.21 -6.35
CA HIS A 315 15.98 1.17 -7.64
C HIS A 315 14.47 1.18 -7.46
N TRP A 316 13.96 0.53 -6.42
CA TRP A 316 12.55 0.53 -6.08
C TRP A 316 12.06 1.93 -5.65
N SER A 317 12.75 2.56 -4.70
CA SER A 317 12.46 3.93 -4.25
C SER A 317 12.60 4.94 -5.39
N ASP A 318 13.60 4.82 -6.27
CA ASP A 318 13.70 5.64 -7.48
C ASP A 318 12.49 5.47 -8.43
N THR A 319 12.06 4.23 -8.65
CA THR A 319 10.90 3.92 -9.51
C THR A 319 9.63 4.55 -8.96
N LEU A 320 9.35 4.42 -7.65
CA LEU A 320 8.18 5.03 -7.01
C LEU A 320 8.21 6.56 -7.07
N ARG A 321 9.38 7.17 -6.88
CA ARG A 321 9.52 8.64 -6.94
C ARG A 321 9.26 9.16 -8.35
N LYS A 322 9.82 8.52 -9.37
CA LYS A 322 9.59 8.85 -10.78
C LYS A 322 8.14 8.61 -11.19
N ALA A 323 7.54 7.52 -10.73
CA ALA A 323 6.12 7.22 -10.94
C ALA A 323 5.20 8.31 -10.42
N PHE A 324 5.47 8.83 -9.22
CA PHE A 324 4.70 9.93 -8.65
C PHE A 324 4.75 11.19 -9.52
N ASP A 325 5.90 11.53 -10.10
CA ASP A 325 6.07 12.73 -10.92
C ASP A 325 5.74 12.50 -12.41
N HIS A 326 5.28 11.30 -12.77
CA HIS A 326 5.03 10.83 -14.15
C HIS A 326 6.27 10.90 -15.05
N ASP A 327 7.45 10.79 -14.45
CA ASP A 327 8.72 10.91 -15.12
C ASP A 327 9.07 9.67 -15.93
N ARG A 328 10.07 9.84 -16.79
CA ARG A 328 10.66 8.77 -17.59
C ARG A 328 11.22 7.68 -16.69
N LEU A 329 10.88 6.44 -17.01
CA LEU A 329 11.58 5.27 -16.50
C LEU A 329 12.56 4.78 -17.56
N SER A 330 13.73 4.34 -17.12
CA SER A 330 14.72 3.71 -18.00
C SER A 330 15.55 2.71 -17.21
N TYR A 331 15.88 1.58 -17.81
CA TYR A 331 16.92 0.71 -17.28
C TYR A 331 17.76 0.10 -18.40
N ASN A 332 18.97 -0.29 -18.05
CA ASN A 332 19.93 -0.91 -18.95
C ASN A 332 20.42 -2.22 -18.31
N ARG A 333 20.12 -3.36 -18.93
CA ARG A 333 20.60 -4.67 -18.47
C ARG A 333 21.91 -5.01 -19.17
N ARG A 334 22.99 -5.12 -18.37
CA ARG A 334 24.33 -5.47 -18.87
C ARG A 334 24.39 -6.86 -19.52
N THR A 335 23.63 -7.83 -19.01
CA THR A 335 23.66 -9.23 -19.45
C THR A 335 23.15 -9.41 -20.88
N ASP A 336 22.08 -8.69 -21.24
CA ASP A 336 21.41 -8.81 -22.55
C ASP A 336 21.65 -7.60 -23.46
N GLN A 337 22.47 -6.63 -23.02
CA GLN A 337 22.66 -5.33 -23.68
C GLN A 337 21.35 -4.63 -24.04
N GLU A 338 20.32 -4.82 -23.20
CA GLU A 338 18.98 -4.34 -23.47
C GLU A 338 18.77 -2.98 -22.78
N TYR A 339 18.63 -1.93 -23.60
CA TYR A 339 18.17 -0.63 -23.16
C TYR A 339 16.66 -0.51 -23.36
N ARG A 340 15.94 -0.23 -22.28
CA ARG A 340 14.50 0.03 -22.32
C ARG A 340 14.17 1.33 -21.63
N GLU A 341 13.25 2.06 -22.25
CA GLU A 341 12.80 3.36 -21.79
C GLU A 341 11.30 3.51 -22.03
N VAL A 342 10.60 4.06 -21.04
CA VAL A 342 9.24 4.59 -21.21
C VAL A 342 9.26 6.05 -20.79
N LYS A 343 8.73 6.91 -21.67
CA LYS A 343 8.79 8.37 -21.53
C LYS A 343 7.99 8.93 -20.35
N LYS A 344 6.92 8.23 -19.93
CA LYS A 344 6.04 8.62 -18.82
C LYS A 344 5.57 7.38 -18.06
N SER A 345 5.56 7.49 -16.74
CA SER A 345 5.07 6.45 -15.85
C SER A 345 3.72 6.82 -15.21
N PHE A 346 2.88 5.80 -15.08
CA PHE A 346 1.51 5.84 -14.59
C PHE A 346 1.30 4.66 -13.63
N LEU A 347 2.15 4.60 -12.60
CA LEU A 347 2.07 3.57 -11.58
C LEU A 347 1.34 4.13 -10.37
N SER A 348 0.25 3.46 -10.01
CA SER A 348 -0.40 3.62 -8.70
C SER A 348 -0.02 2.49 -7.76
N VAL A 349 -0.07 2.77 -6.46
CA VAL A 349 0.23 1.80 -5.41
C VAL A 349 -0.86 1.93 -4.36
N LEU A 350 -1.57 0.84 -4.08
CA LEU A 350 -2.48 0.71 -2.95
C LEU A 350 -1.96 -0.43 -2.08
N ILE A 351 -1.43 -0.09 -0.92
CA ILE A 351 -0.90 -1.08 0.01
C ILE A 351 -1.50 -0.89 1.40
N SER A 352 -1.69 -2.00 2.10
CA SER A 352 -1.96 -1.96 3.54
C SER A 352 -0.90 -2.72 4.32
N GLY A 353 -0.70 -2.34 5.58
CA GLY A 353 0.34 -2.97 6.40
C GLY A 353 0.23 -2.60 7.87
N THR A 354 1.08 -3.20 8.69
CA THR A 354 1.20 -2.89 10.11
C THR A 354 2.22 -1.76 10.35
N PRO A 355 2.18 -1.08 11.51
CA PRO A 355 3.13 0.00 11.81
C PRO A 355 4.60 -0.41 11.71
N SER A 356 4.95 -1.66 12.01
CA SER A 356 6.32 -2.17 11.87
C SER A 356 6.77 -2.25 10.42
N GLN A 357 5.87 -2.63 9.50
CA GLN A 357 6.14 -2.75 8.07
C GLN A 357 6.40 -1.40 7.40
N VAL A 358 5.89 -0.30 7.97
CA VAL A 358 6.14 1.05 7.45
C VAL A 358 7.64 1.38 7.46
N LYS A 359 8.37 0.96 8.51
CA LYS A 359 9.82 1.20 8.62
C LYS A 359 10.62 0.45 7.55
N THR A 360 10.15 -0.75 7.18
CA THR A 360 10.74 -1.53 6.09
C THR A 360 10.45 -0.87 4.74
N PHE A 361 9.24 -0.35 4.55
CA PHE A 361 8.83 0.28 3.30
C PHE A 361 9.45 1.67 3.08
N ILE A 362 9.59 2.46 4.16
CA ILE A 362 10.15 3.81 4.19
C ILE A 362 11.23 3.85 5.29
N PRO A 363 12.45 3.33 5.02
CA PRO A 363 13.56 3.35 5.96
C PRO A 363 14.06 4.76 6.30
N THR A 364 13.87 5.73 5.40
CA THR A 364 14.24 7.13 5.62
C THR A 364 13.18 8.06 5.03
N THR A 365 13.02 9.23 5.64
CA THR A 365 12.15 10.30 5.13
C THR A 365 12.88 11.22 4.14
N GLU A 366 14.22 11.22 4.14
CA GLU A 366 15.06 12.15 3.38
C GLU A 366 15.05 11.89 1.86
N ASP A 367 14.80 10.64 1.44
CA ASP A 367 14.80 10.28 0.01
C ASP A 367 13.55 10.80 -0.74
N GLY A 368 12.59 11.35 0.00
CA GLY A 368 11.34 11.87 -0.50
C GLY A 368 10.29 10.80 -0.82
N ALA A 369 10.49 9.55 -0.40
CA ALA A 369 9.48 8.49 -0.53
C ALA A 369 8.28 8.74 0.40
N PHE A 370 8.54 9.13 1.65
CA PHE A 370 7.49 9.42 2.64
C PHE A 370 6.44 10.40 2.12
N SER A 371 6.87 11.56 1.66
CA SER A 371 5.96 12.66 1.35
C SER A 371 5.16 12.48 0.06
N ARG A 372 5.43 11.44 -0.74
CA ARG A 372 4.63 11.10 -1.93
C ARG A 372 3.40 10.26 -1.61
N GLN A 373 3.35 9.69 -0.40
CA GLN A 373 2.31 8.71 -0.06
C GLN A 373 1.13 9.39 0.61
N LEU A 374 -0.07 8.97 0.24
CA LEU A 374 -1.29 9.22 0.99
C LEU A 374 -1.36 8.21 2.13
N PHE A 375 -1.37 8.72 3.35
CA PHE A 375 -1.37 7.89 4.53
C PHE A 375 -2.72 7.91 5.22
N TYR A 376 -3.15 6.73 5.69
CA TYR A 376 -4.29 6.60 6.59
C TYR A 376 -3.98 5.56 7.66
N TYR A 377 -4.20 5.90 8.93
CA TYR A 377 -3.96 5.03 10.06
C TYR A 377 -5.29 4.60 10.70
N LEU A 378 -5.56 3.30 10.68
CA LEU A 378 -6.69 2.67 11.34
C LEU A 378 -6.34 2.35 12.79
N HIS A 379 -7.19 2.78 13.71
CA HIS A 379 -7.05 2.47 15.13
C HIS A 379 -7.38 0.99 15.41
N GLY A 380 -6.72 0.40 16.42
CA GLY A 380 -6.89 -1.00 16.80
C GLY A 380 -8.30 -1.35 17.26
N ILE A 381 -8.69 -2.62 17.08
CA ILE A 381 -9.89 -3.17 17.70
C ILE A 381 -9.65 -3.44 19.18
N TRP A 382 -10.59 -3.01 20.03
CA TRP A 382 -10.53 -3.25 21.48
C TRP A 382 -11.74 -4.01 22.01
N LYS A 383 -12.75 -4.24 21.15
CA LYS A 383 -13.98 -4.95 21.50
C LYS A 383 -14.29 -6.00 20.45
N TRP A 384 -14.51 -7.23 20.91
CA TRP A 384 -15.01 -8.31 20.07
C TRP A 384 -16.42 -7.98 19.54
N VAL A 385 -16.62 -8.16 18.24
CA VAL A 385 -17.92 -8.03 17.57
C VAL A 385 -18.15 -9.29 16.74
N SER A 386 -19.32 -9.90 16.90
CA SER A 386 -19.72 -11.06 16.09
C SER A 386 -19.73 -10.70 14.60
N GLN A 387 -19.13 -11.57 13.78
CA GLN A 387 -19.09 -11.43 12.31
C GLN A 387 -20.12 -12.33 11.61
N PHE A 388 -20.90 -13.08 12.38
CA PHE A 388 -21.99 -13.87 11.82
C PHE A 388 -23.11 -12.91 11.40
N THR A 389 -23.28 -12.73 10.08
CA THR A 389 -24.40 -12.01 9.48
C THR A 389 -25.42 -13.01 8.94
N GLU A 390 -26.71 -12.72 9.14
CA GLU A 390 -27.80 -13.51 8.53
C GLU A 390 -27.94 -13.20 7.02
N ASP A 391 -27.52 -11.99 6.61
CA ASP A 391 -27.50 -11.54 5.23
C ASP A 391 -26.31 -12.15 4.46
N LYS A 392 -26.65 -12.96 3.44
CA LYS A 392 -25.74 -13.66 2.53
C LYS A 392 -25.34 -12.80 1.33
N ILE A 393 -25.02 -11.53 1.53
CA ILE A 393 -24.57 -10.69 0.41
C ILE A 393 -23.14 -11.11 0.08
N ASN A 394 -22.94 -11.69 -1.10
CA ASN A 394 -21.61 -12.02 -1.59
C ASN A 394 -20.93 -10.74 -2.11
N LEU A 395 -20.15 -10.09 -1.24
CA LEU A 395 -19.43 -8.86 -1.59
C LEU A 395 -18.45 -9.06 -2.77
N GLU A 396 -17.90 -10.26 -2.94
CA GLU A 396 -17.01 -10.56 -4.07
C GLU A 396 -17.77 -10.46 -5.40
N GLU A 397 -18.97 -11.04 -5.48
CA GLU A 397 -19.85 -10.94 -6.65
C GLU A 397 -20.28 -9.48 -6.90
N VAL A 398 -20.62 -8.75 -5.84
CA VAL A 398 -21.01 -7.33 -5.93
C VAL A 398 -19.86 -6.50 -6.51
N PHE A 399 -18.65 -6.59 -5.95
CA PHE A 399 -17.50 -5.81 -6.41
C PHE A 399 -17.02 -6.24 -7.80
N THR A 400 -17.15 -7.51 -8.15
CA THR A 400 -16.89 -8.01 -9.53
C THR A 400 -17.86 -7.37 -10.52
N ALA A 401 -19.15 -7.30 -10.18
CA ALA A 401 -20.16 -6.63 -11.01
C ALA A 401 -19.88 -5.11 -11.13
N MET A 402 -19.50 -4.46 -10.03
CA MET A 402 -19.07 -3.04 -10.07
C MET A 402 -17.83 -2.84 -10.94
N GLY A 403 -16.88 -3.78 -10.95
CA GLY A 403 -15.71 -3.73 -11.83
C GLY A 403 -16.07 -3.83 -13.31
N LEU A 404 -17.07 -4.64 -13.66
CA LEU A 404 -17.58 -4.73 -15.03
C LEU A 404 -18.30 -3.44 -15.46
N GLU A 405 -19.10 -2.85 -14.57
CA GLU A 405 -19.70 -1.53 -14.79
C GLU A 405 -18.63 -0.46 -14.99
N TRP A 406 -17.61 -0.44 -14.13
CA TRP A 406 -16.51 0.50 -14.21
C TRP A 406 -15.76 0.38 -15.53
N LYS A 407 -15.45 -0.86 -15.96
CA LYS A 407 -14.81 -1.10 -17.24
C LYS A 407 -15.61 -0.47 -18.40
N GLY A 408 -16.94 -0.60 -18.40
CA GLY A 408 -17.78 0.03 -19.41
C GLY A 408 -17.69 1.57 -19.39
N LYS A 409 -17.68 2.19 -18.20
CA LYS A 409 -17.44 3.63 -18.04
C LYS A 409 -16.05 4.03 -18.54
N LEU A 410 -15.03 3.24 -18.22
CA LEU A 410 -13.66 3.49 -18.67
C LEU A 410 -13.52 3.38 -20.19
N ASP A 411 -14.13 2.37 -20.82
CA ASP A 411 -14.12 2.24 -22.28
C ASP A 411 -14.76 3.46 -22.95
N MET A 412 -15.81 4.02 -22.33
CA MET A 412 -16.41 5.28 -22.76
C MET A 412 -15.47 6.48 -22.61
N ILE A 413 -14.75 6.61 -21.47
CA ILE A 413 -13.71 7.64 -21.28
C ILE A 413 -12.64 7.53 -22.39
N LYS A 414 -12.14 6.31 -22.65
CA LYS A 414 -11.10 6.06 -23.66
C LYS A 414 -11.56 6.42 -25.06
N ALA A 415 -12.80 6.10 -25.41
CA ALA A 415 -13.39 6.40 -26.72
C ALA A 415 -13.49 7.90 -27.01
N HIS A 416 -13.62 8.75 -25.98
CA HIS A 416 -13.78 10.20 -26.11
C HIS A 416 -12.48 11.00 -25.92
N GLY A 417 -11.35 10.32 -25.67
CA GLY A 417 -10.03 10.94 -25.63
C GLY A 417 -9.66 11.51 -24.25
N ILE A 418 -9.18 12.75 -24.20
CA ILE A 418 -8.53 13.33 -23.02
C ILE A 418 -9.46 14.28 -22.28
N HIS A 419 -9.53 14.16 -20.96
CA HIS A 419 -10.36 14.96 -20.04
C HIS A 419 -9.46 15.79 -19.14
N THR A 420 -9.61 17.10 -19.16
CA THR A 420 -8.75 18.04 -18.43
C THR A 420 -9.58 18.81 -17.41
N LEU A 421 -9.27 18.67 -16.12
CA LEU A 421 -9.92 19.45 -15.07
C LEU A 421 -9.61 20.95 -15.25
N GLN A 422 -10.66 21.76 -15.26
CA GLN A 422 -10.59 23.21 -15.26
C GLN A 422 -11.13 23.77 -13.95
N LEU A 423 -10.25 24.37 -13.15
CA LEU A 423 -10.63 25.11 -11.95
C LEU A 423 -10.85 26.59 -12.28
N THR A 424 -11.90 27.15 -11.68
CA THR A 424 -12.17 28.59 -11.71
C THR A 424 -11.09 29.37 -10.94
N VAL A 425 -11.03 30.69 -11.16
CA VAL A 425 -10.09 31.56 -10.41
C VAL A 425 -10.37 31.49 -8.90
N GLY A 426 -11.64 31.57 -8.49
CA GLY A 426 -12.01 31.48 -7.08
C GLY A 426 -11.67 30.13 -6.43
N GLN A 427 -11.85 29.01 -7.15
CA GLN A 427 -11.43 27.69 -6.66
C GLN A 427 -9.90 27.62 -6.47
N LYS A 428 -9.11 28.22 -7.36
CA LYS A 428 -7.65 28.27 -7.22
C LYS A 428 -7.23 29.08 -5.99
N GLU A 429 -7.85 30.25 -5.78
CA GLU A 429 -7.59 31.09 -4.60
C GLU A 429 -7.95 30.38 -3.29
N GLU A 430 -9.09 29.67 -3.25
CA GLU A 430 -9.50 28.89 -2.07
C GLU A 430 -8.55 27.72 -1.80
N PHE A 431 -8.14 27.00 -2.85
CA PHE A 431 -7.14 25.94 -2.77
C PHE A 431 -5.79 26.46 -2.23
N ASP A 432 -5.30 27.56 -2.78
CA ASP A 432 -4.03 28.17 -2.37
C ASP A 432 -4.07 28.69 -0.93
N ALA A 433 -5.21 29.27 -0.51
CA ALA A 433 -5.40 29.72 0.86
C ALA A 433 -5.35 28.55 1.87
N LEU A 434 -6.00 27.42 1.55
CA LEU A 434 -5.96 26.21 2.37
C LEU A 434 -4.52 25.69 2.53
N PHE A 435 -3.80 25.51 1.42
CA PHE A 435 -2.46 24.96 1.44
C PHE A 435 -1.45 25.92 2.04
N SER A 436 -1.60 27.24 1.86
CA SER A 436 -0.77 28.24 2.53
C SER A 436 -0.92 28.18 4.06
N ARG A 437 -2.15 27.96 4.55
CA ARG A 437 -2.43 27.76 5.98
C ARG A 437 -1.81 26.46 6.50
N LEU A 438 -2.02 25.35 5.79
CA LEU A 438 -1.46 24.04 6.16
C LEU A 438 0.07 24.05 6.17
N PHE A 439 0.68 24.67 5.17
CA PHE A 439 2.14 24.80 5.03
C PHE A 439 2.74 25.63 6.17
N SER A 440 2.09 26.74 6.53
CA SER A 440 2.51 27.58 7.65
C SER A 440 2.40 26.83 8.99
N ARG A 441 1.34 26.04 9.18
CA ARG A 441 1.17 25.23 10.39
C ARG A 441 2.20 24.11 10.48
N SER A 442 2.47 23.43 9.37
CA SER A 442 3.42 22.30 9.33
C SER A 442 4.85 22.71 9.63
N SER A 443 5.27 23.89 9.13
CA SER A 443 6.54 24.55 9.49
C SER A 443 6.82 24.52 10.97
N ILE A 444 5.82 24.94 11.74
CA ILE A 444 6.02 25.28 13.14
C ILE A 444 5.86 24.04 14.02
N ALA A 445 5.01 23.12 13.59
CA ALA A 445 4.62 21.95 14.34
C ALA A 445 5.63 20.78 14.22
N ASN A 446 6.10 20.49 12.99
CA ASN A 446 6.57 19.13 12.62
C ASN A 446 7.89 19.12 11.80
N GLY A 447 8.50 20.27 11.53
CA GLY A 447 9.79 20.36 10.84
C GLY A 447 9.72 20.22 9.32
N ARG A 448 10.88 20.09 8.66
CA ARG A 448 11.00 20.23 7.19
C ARG A 448 10.30 19.12 6.38
N GLU A 449 10.20 17.91 6.92
CA GLU A 449 9.60 16.77 6.22
C GLU A 449 8.13 16.99 5.87
N MET A 450 7.39 17.67 6.75
CA MET A 450 5.98 17.96 6.50
C MET A 450 5.75 19.05 5.46
N TYR A 451 6.74 19.88 5.12
CA TYR A 451 6.62 20.80 3.97
C TYR A 451 6.49 20.03 2.66
N SER A 452 7.40 19.07 2.47
CA SER A 452 7.41 18.21 1.29
C SER A 452 6.12 17.41 1.20
N PHE A 453 5.60 16.95 2.34
CA PHE A 453 4.31 16.25 2.38
C PHE A 453 3.15 17.17 1.98
N VAL A 454 3.02 18.36 2.58
CA VAL A 454 1.93 19.30 2.26
C VAL A 454 1.94 19.71 0.78
N ALA A 455 3.12 19.97 0.21
CA ALA A 455 3.25 20.30 -1.21
C ALA A 455 2.81 19.16 -2.14
N ARG A 456 3.08 17.90 -1.78
CA ARG A 456 2.69 16.71 -2.55
C ARG A 456 1.25 16.28 -2.30
N LEU A 457 0.73 16.56 -1.10
CA LEU A 457 -0.68 16.43 -0.78
C LEU A 457 -1.52 17.33 -1.70
N ALA A 458 -1.09 18.56 -1.96
CA ALA A 458 -1.73 19.45 -2.93
C ALA A 458 -1.83 18.81 -4.32
N VAL A 459 -0.74 18.20 -4.80
CA VAL A 459 -0.74 17.47 -6.08
C VAL A 459 -1.76 16.32 -6.06
N ASN A 460 -1.79 15.52 -5.00
CA ASN A 460 -2.75 14.42 -4.86
C ASN A 460 -4.20 14.92 -4.79
N LEU A 461 -4.50 16.03 -4.11
CA LEU A 461 -5.85 16.58 -4.10
C LEU A 461 -6.27 17.07 -5.49
N CYS A 462 -5.38 17.69 -6.27
CA CYS A 462 -5.69 18.04 -7.67
C CYS A 462 -6.01 16.79 -8.52
N ARG A 463 -5.33 15.65 -8.26
CA ARG A 463 -5.60 14.37 -8.92
C ARG A 463 -6.99 13.84 -8.55
N ILE A 464 -7.31 13.83 -7.25
CA ILE A 464 -8.61 13.41 -6.73
C ILE A 464 -9.73 14.30 -7.29
N MET A 465 -9.52 15.63 -7.37
CA MET A 465 -10.50 16.54 -7.98
C MET A 465 -10.79 16.19 -9.43
N ALA A 466 -9.77 15.85 -10.22
CA ALA A 466 -9.95 15.50 -11.63
C ALA A 466 -10.76 14.20 -11.77
N GLU A 467 -10.45 13.21 -10.95
CA GLU A 467 -11.15 11.94 -10.88
C GLU A 467 -12.62 12.10 -10.45
N VAL A 468 -12.86 12.80 -9.34
CA VAL A 468 -14.21 13.05 -8.80
C VAL A 468 -15.06 13.82 -9.82
N ALA A 469 -14.50 14.83 -10.47
CA ALA A 469 -15.22 15.60 -11.49
C ALA A 469 -15.63 14.75 -12.70
N VAL A 470 -14.75 13.83 -13.14
CA VAL A 470 -15.05 12.88 -14.22
C VAL A 470 -16.12 11.89 -13.76
N LEU A 471 -16.00 11.30 -12.58
CA LEU A 471 -16.99 10.36 -12.04
C LEU A 471 -18.38 11.02 -11.93
N ARG A 472 -18.44 12.25 -11.42
CA ARG A 472 -19.68 13.04 -11.34
C ARG A 472 -20.28 13.30 -12.72
N ALA A 473 -19.45 13.70 -13.70
CA ALA A 473 -19.92 13.96 -15.05
C ALA A 473 -20.53 12.70 -15.71
N LEU A 474 -19.97 11.53 -15.41
CA LEU A 474 -20.41 10.24 -15.95
C LEU A 474 -21.72 9.71 -15.34
N GLU A 475 -22.24 10.32 -14.28
CA GLU A 475 -23.57 10.02 -13.74
C GLU A 475 -24.68 10.43 -14.71
N SER A 476 -24.42 11.44 -15.55
CA SER A 476 -25.36 11.83 -16.59
C SER A 476 -25.31 10.84 -17.77
N PRO A 477 -26.44 10.23 -18.17
CA PRO A 477 -26.51 9.33 -19.32
C PRO A 477 -26.20 10.04 -20.65
N GLN A 478 -26.18 11.37 -20.66
CA GLN A 478 -25.86 12.22 -21.81
C GLN A 478 -24.58 13.03 -21.59
N SER A 479 -23.65 12.51 -20.78
CA SER A 479 -22.40 13.18 -20.38
C SER A 479 -21.58 13.81 -21.52
N TYR A 480 -21.61 13.23 -22.72
CA TYR A 480 -20.89 13.77 -23.89
C TYR A 480 -21.78 14.61 -24.86
N GLN A 481 -23.07 14.80 -24.56
CA GLN A 481 -24.00 15.56 -25.39
C GLN A 481 -24.04 17.05 -25.01
N PHE A 482 -22.89 17.72 -25.05
CA PHE A 482 -22.73 19.14 -24.65
C PHE A 482 -23.63 20.13 -25.43
N LYS A 483 -24.08 19.78 -26.65
CA LYS A 483 -24.97 20.63 -27.46
C LYS A 483 -26.41 20.67 -26.93
N VAL A 484 -26.83 19.65 -26.20
CA VAL A 484 -28.21 19.48 -25.72
C VAL A 484 -28.38 20.02 -24.30
N SER A 485 -27.29 20.07 -23.51
CA SER A 485 -27.30 20.56 -22.14
C SER A 485 -26.22 21.63 -21.92
N PRO A 486 -26.60 22.91 -21.74
CA PRO A 486 -25.67 23.99 -21.38
C PRO A 486 -24.97 23.78 -20.02
N ALA A 487 -25.49 22.85 -19.20
CA ALA A 487 -24.96 22.50 -17.88
C ALA A 487 -24.13 21.19 -17.90
N SER A 488 -23.72 20.71 -19.08
CA SER A 488 -22.84 19.54 -19.19
C SER A 488 -21.50 19.81 -18.49
N SER A 489 -21.11 18.93 -17.56
CA SER A 489 -19.79 18.99 -16.90
C SER A 489 -18.64 18.73 -17.86
N PHE A 490 -18.90 18.11 -19.03
CA PHE A 490 -17.94 17.97 -20.12
C PHE A 490 -18.22 19.00 -21.22
N THR A 491 -17.20 19.78 -21.54
CA THR A 491 -17.22 20.76 -22.63
C THR A 491 -16.03 20.54 -23.57
N PRO A 492 -16.14 20.79 -24.88
CA PRO A 492 -15.00 20.67 -25.78
C PRO A 492 -13.88 21.62 -25.38
N ASP A 493 -12.63 21.16 -25.46
CA ASP A 493 -11.44 21.99 -25.29
C ASP A 493 -11.50 23.20 -26.26
N LYS A 494 -11.18 24.38 -25.73
CA LYS A 494 -11.25 25.67 -26.46
C LYS A 494 -10.37 25.72 -27.72
N GLU A 495 -9.34 24.89 -27.79
CA GLU A 495 -8.44 24.80 -28.95
C GLU A 495 -9.00 23.93 -30.09
N ILE A 496 -10.12 23.22 -29.89
CA ILE A 496 -10.74 22.41 -30.94
C ILE A 496 -11.46 23.34 -31.94
N PRO A 497 -11.22 23.22 -33.26
CA PRO A 497 -11.92 23.99 -34.27
C PRO A 497 -13.44 23.81 -34.22
N THR A 498 -14.19 24.89 -34.45
CA THR A 498 -15.67 24.89 -34.41
C THR A 498 -16.28 23.90 -35.39
N ASP A 499 -15.66 23.68 -36.54
CA ASP A 499 -16.15 22.73 -37.55
C ASP A 499 -16.08 21.30 -37.03
N ASN A 500 -14.98 20.92 -36.36
CA ASN A 500 -14.85 19.61 -35.72
C ASN A 500 -15.88 19.41 -34.59
N ILE A 501 -16.14 20.46 -33.81
CA ILE A 501 -17.19 20.46 -32.77
C ILE A 501 -18.57 20.26 -33.41
N ASN A 502 -18.83 20.90 -34.56
CA ASN A 502 -20.07 20.75 -35.30
C ASN A 502 -20.24 19.33 -35.84
N ASP A 503 -19.17 18.72 -36.35
CA ASP A 503 -19.13 17.35 -36.87
C ASP A 503 -19.06 16.27 -35.77
N GLY A 504 -18.93 16.67 -34.50
CA GLY A 504 -18.87 15.75 -33.35
C GLY A 504 -17.51 15.06 -33.16
N ILE A 505 -16.46 15.57 -33.79
CA ILE A 505 -15.09 15.04 -33.71
C ILE A 505 -14.36 15.74 -32.55
N ILE A 506 -14.64 15.29 -31.32
CA ILE A 506 -14.08 15.89 -30.09
C ILE A 506 -13.19 14.86 -29.40
N THR A 507 -11.90 15.16 -29.34
CA THR A 507 -10.86 14.28 -28.76
C THR A 507 -10.28 14.82 -27.45
N ARG A 508 -10.64 16.06 -27.08
CA ARG A 508 -10.22 16.72 -25.85
C ARG A 508 -11.39 17.45 -25.21
N TRP A 509 -11.57 17.23 -23.92
CA TRP A 509 -12.66 17.72 -23.11
C TRP A 509 -12.11 18.47 -21.90
N ASP A 510 -12.74 19.61 -21.61
CA ASP A 510 -12.62 20.31 -20.34
C ASP A 510 -13.71 19.79 -19.39
N VAL A 511 -13.30 19.50 -18.15
CA VAL A 511 -14.17 19.00 -17.07
C VAL A 511 -14.22 19.99 -15.93
N THR A 512 -15.42 20.34 -15.48
CA THR A 512 -15.62 21.20 -14.31
C THR A 512 -16.03 20.40 -13.08
N ILE A 513 -15.40 20.69 -11.94
CA ILE A 513 -15.80 20.14 -10.64
C ILE A 513 -16.92 20.99 -10.01
N THR A 514 -17.92 20.34 -9.41
CA THR A 514 -19.01 21.03 -8.71
C THR A 514 -18.46 21.74 -7.44
N PRO A 515 -19.10 22.82 -6.96
CA PRO A 515 -18.69 23.47 -5.71
C PRO A 515 -18.71 22.52 -4.50
N GLU A 516 -19.67 21.61 -4.45
CA GLU A 516 -19.84 20.62 -3.38
C GLU A 516 -18.71 19.58 -3.41
N ASP A 517 -18.44 18.99 -4.57
CA ASP A 517 -17.34 18.05 -4.76
C ASP A 517 -15.97 18.70 -4.50
N PHE A 518 -15.80 19.96 -4.92
CA PHE A 518 -14.57 20.72 -4.67
C PHE A 518 -14.30 20.85 -3.17
N LYS A 519 -15.32 21.24 -2.39
CA LYS A 519 -15.21 21.34 -0.93
C LYS A 519 -14.99 19.98 -0.27
N ALA A 520 -15.66 18.93 -0.75
CA ALA A 520 -15.48 17.57 -0.25
C ALA A 520 -14.03 17.10 -0.41
N VAL A 521 -13.41 17.34 -1.58
CA VAL A 521 -12.01 16.97 -1.81
C VAL A 521 -11.05 17.83 -0.97
N LEU A 522 -11.29 19.14 -0.85
CA LEU A 522 -10.47 20.00 0.02
C LEU A 522 -10.51 19.56 1.49
N ALA A 523 -11.66 19.08 1.96
CA ALA A 523 -11.85 18.61 3.32
C ALA A 523 -11.01 17.37 3.67
N LEU A 524 -10.49 16.63 2.68
CA LEU A 524 -9.57 15.51 2.90
C LEU A 524 -8.19 15.97 3.41
N ALA A 525 -7.78 17.21 3.15
CA ALA A 525 -6.41 17.67 3.40
C ALA A 525 -6.03 17.61 4.88
N GLU A 526 -6.93 18.03 5.76
CA GLU A 526 -6.68 18.13 7.21
C GLU A 526 -6.56 16.74 7.86
N PRO A 527 -7.51 15.79 7.66
CA PRO A 527 -7.35 14.44 8.18
C PRO A 527 -6.09 13.74 7.63
N LEU A 528 -5.84 13.81 6.31
CA LEU A 528 -4.66 13.18 5.70
C LEU A 528 -3.34 13.73 6.28
N TYR A 529 -3.31 15.04 6.57
CA TYR A 529 -2.17 15.66 7.25
C TYR A 529 -1.96 15.10 8.67
N CYS A 530 -3.04 14.88 9.43
CA CYS A 530 -2.98 14.31 10.77
C CYS A 530 -2.52 12.85 10.75
N HIS A 531 -3.03 12.05 9.81
CA HIS A 531 -2.58 10.65 9.60
C HIS A 531 -1.10 10.57 9.25
N ALA A 532 -0.64 11.41 8.32
CA ALA A 532 0.78 11.46 7.95
C ALA A 532 1.66 11.93 9.11
N THR A 533 1.23 12.93 9.89
CA THR A 533 1.94 13.40 11.07
C THR A 533 2.12 12.29 12.10
N HIS A 534 1.06 11.51 12.33
CA HIS A 534 1.11 10.37 13.24
C HIS A 534 2.13 9.32 12.77
N ILE A 535 2.13 8.96 11.48
CA ILE A 535 3.10 7.99 10.94
C ILE A 535 4.53 8.50 11.03
N LEU A 536 4.75 9.77 10.72
CA LEU A 536 6.05 10.41 10.85
C LEU A 536 6.57 10.33 12.31
N SER A 537 5.67 10.38 13.30
CA SER A 537 6.05 10.39 14.72
C SER A 537 6.74 9.10 15.19
N PHE A 538 6.54 7.96 14.52
CA PHE A 538 7.14 6.67 14.88
C PHE A 538 8.18 6.14 13.89
N LEU A 539 8.44 6.84 12.78
CA LEU A 539 9.58 6.55 11.89
C LEU A 539 10.92 6.84 12.60
N PRO A 540 12.04 6.16 12.25
CA PRO A 540 13.34 6.43 12.84
C PRO A 540 13.79 7.86 12.53
N ALA A 541 14.26 8.61 13.54
CA ALA A 541 14.79 9.95 13.32
C ALA A 541 16.24 9.77 12.91
N VAL A 542 16.60 10.17 11.68
CA VAL A 542 18.01 10.38 11.39
C VAL A 542 18.44 11.75 11.90
N GLU A 543 17.62 12.81 11.79
CA GLU A 543 17.93 14.12 12.40
C GLU A 543 16.69 14.98 12.74
N ILE A 544 15.94 14.68 13.82
CA ILE A 544 14.99 15.66 14.39
C ILE A 544 14.97 15.55 15.92
N SER A 545 15.43 16.61 16.60
CA SER A 545 15.46 16.73 18.07
C SER A 545 14.09 16.91 18.71
N HIS A 546 13.03 17.15 17.93
CA HIS A 546 11.70 17.42 18.46
C HIS A 546 10.56 16.94 17.55
N ARG A 547 9.96 15.80 17.89
CA ARG A 547 8.73 15.30 17.25
C ARG A 547 7.48 15.97 17.81
N SER A 548 6.44 16.02 17.00
CA SER A 548 5.07 16.31 17.43
C SER A 548 4.35 15.04 17.83
N ASN A 549 3.40 15.18 18.75
CA ASN A 549 2.50 14.10 19.16
C ASN A 549 1.14 14.37 18.50
N ALA A 550 0.52 13.37 17.89
CA ALA A 550 -0.85 13.49 17.36
C ALA A 550 -1.83 13.99 18.43
N ASP A 551 -1.62 13.57 19.68
CA ASP A 551 -2.38 14.03 20.84
C ASP A 551 -2.24 15.55 21.11
N ARG A 552 -1.09 16.14 20.76
CA ARG A 552 -0.88 17.60 20.85
C ARG A 552 -1.75 18.30 19.83
N ASP A 553 -1.68 17.88 18.57
CA ASP A 553 -2.37 18.57 17.48
C ASP A 553 -3.90 18.45 17.66
N PHE A 554 -4.38 17.28 18.07
CA PHE A 554 -5.79 17.06 18.44
C PHE A 554 -6.23 17.91 19.63
N LEU A 555 -5.42 18.01 20.69
CA LEU A 555 -5.75 18.84 21.87
C LEU A 555 -5.99 20.30 21.47
N PHE A 556 -5.12 20.88 20.65
CA PHE A 556 -5.26 22.28 20.24
C PHE A 556 -6.35 22.48 19.18
N GLU A 557 -6.69 21.46 18.39
CA GLU A 557 -7.86 21.48 17.50
C GLU A 557 -9.17 21.60 18.27
N GLN A 558 -9.36 20.79 19.31
CA GLN A 558 -10.57 20.81 20.15
C GLN A 558 -10.78 22.14 20.89
N LEU A 559 -9.71 22.89 21.14
CA LEU A 559 -9.77 24.19 21.81
C LEU A 559 -10.18 25.35 20.88
N GLY A 560 -10.22 25.13 19.56
CA GLY A 560 -10.62 26.14 18.58
C GLY A 560 -9.60 27.26 18.35
N GLU A 561 -10.08 28.42 17.89
CA GLU A 561 -9.26 29.58 17.51
C GLU A 561 -8.78 30.41 18.72
N GLU A 562 -9.57 30.47 19.80
CA GLU A 562 -9.25 31.17 21.04
C GLU A 562 -9.62 30.31 22.25
N PHE A 563 -8.72 30.21 23.23
CA PHE A 563 -8.93 29.42 24.43
C PHE A 563 -8.14 29.95 25.62
N THR A 564 -8.56 29.57 26.82
CA THR A 564 -7.90 29.91 28.09
C THR A 564 -7.01 28.76 28.56
N ARG A 565 -6.03 29.09 29.42
CA ARG A 565 -5.20 28.07 30.09
C ARG A 565 -6.04 27.05 30.88
N ALA A 566 -7.15 27.47 31.48
CA ALA A 566 -8.06 26.59 32.20
C ALA A 566 -8.71 25.57 31.26
N GLN A 567 -9.25 26.03 30.12
CA GLN A 567 -9.84 25.15 29.09
C GLN A 567 -8.80 24.19 28.51
N LEU A 568 -7.56 24.63 28.29
CA LEU A 568 -6.47 23.74 27.86
C LEU A 568 -6.25 22.61 28.86
N LEU A 569 -6.20 22.91 30.16
CA LEU A 569 -5.94 21.91 31.20
C LEU A 569 -7.13 20.97 31.38
N GLU A 570 -8.35 21.49 31.31
CA GLU A 570 -9.58 20.71 31.36
C GLU A 570 -9.65 19.73 30.18
N GLN A 571 -9.41 20.23 28.96
CA GLN A 571 -9.39 19.39 27.77
C GLN A 571 -8.23 18.38 27.77
N ALA A 572 -7.05 18.78 28.25
CA ALA A 572 -5.91 17.87 28.40
C ALA A 572 -6.22 16.74 29.39
N ALA A 573 -6.86 17.06 30.53
CA ALA A 573 -7.29 16.07 31.50
C ALA A 573 -8.37 15.13 30.91
N ALA A 574 -9.35 15.67 30.18
CA ALA A 574 -10.36 14.88 29.47
C ALA A 574 -9.74 13.92 28.45
N MET A 575 -8.61 14.31 27.84
CA MET A 575 -7.84 13.51 26.90
C MET A 575 -6.81 12.57 27.54
N GLY A 576 -6.64 12.55 28.87
CA GLY A 576 -5.63 11.73 29.55
C GLY A 576 -4.19 12.26 29.45
N ILE A 577 -4.00 13.51 29.00
CA ILE A 577 -2.69 14.16 28.89
C ILE A 577 -2.30 14.77 30.23
N LYS A 578 -1.08 14.48 30.71
CA LYS A 578 -0.55 15.08 31.95
C LYS A 578 -0.46 16.61 31.82
N GLU A 579 -0.88 17.32 32.87
CA GLU A 579 -0.88 18.79 32.93
C GLU A 579 0.47 19.41 32.51
N ASN A 580 1.58 18.91 33.06
CA ASN A 580 2.92 19.40 32.72
C ASN A 580 3.26 19.26 31.24
N THR A 581 2.75 18.20 30.59
CA THR A 581 2.94 17.96 29.15
C THR A 581 2.17 18.98 28.32
N ALA A 582 0.89 19.20 28.63
CA ALA A 582 0.05 20.19 27.95
C ALA A 582 0.61 21.62 28.08
N LEU A 583 1.07 21.99 29.29
CA LEU A 583 1.71 23.29 29.53
C LEU A 583 3.05 23.44 28.80
N THR A 584 3.82 22.35 28.69
CA THR A 584 5.07 22.34 27.92
C THR A 584 4.79 22.57 26.43
N TRP A 585 3.75 21.93 25.89
CA TRP A 585 3.32 22.15 24.50
C TRP A 585 2.84 23.59 24.27
N LEU A 586 2.00 24.12 25.15
CA LEU A 586 1.53 25.51 25.10
C LEU A 586 2.71 26.49 25.09
N LYS A 587 3.67 26.32 26.02
CA LYS A 587 4.87 27.17 26.09
C LYS A 587 5.70 27.11 24.82
N ARG A 588 5.85 25.91 24.25
CA ARG A 588 6.61 25.70 23.00
C ARG A 588 5.92 26.36 21.80
N LEU A 589 4.61 26.17 21.66
CA LEU A 589 3.79 26.76 20.59
C LEU A 589 3.70 28.29 20.70
N THR A 590 3.70 28.83 21.92
CA THR A 590 3.78 30.27 22.16
C THR A 590 5.17 30.81 21.78
N LYS A 591 6.24 30.11 22.15
CA LYS A 591 7.62 30.48 21.79
C LYS A 591 7.86 30.43 20.27
N SER A 592 7.23 29.51 19.57
CA SER A 592 7.34 29.37 18.12
C SER A 592 6.36 30.24 17.33
N GLY A 593 5.52 31.03 18.00
CA GLY A 593 4.60 31.97 17.37
C GLY A 593 3.33 31.35 16.77
N VAL A 594 3.01 30.08 17.06
CA VAL A 594 1.72 29.47 16.64
C VAL A 594 0.56 30.03 17.44
N LEU A 595 0.81 30.25 18.73
CA LEU A 595 -0.16 30.78 19.67
C LEU A 595 0.34 32.13 20.18
N ILE A 596 -0.55 33.10 20.22
CA ILE A 596 -0.27 34.43 20.73
C ILE A 596 -1.04 34.57 22.04
N SER A 597 -0.34 34.97 23.10
CA SER A 597 -1.01 35.39 24.32
C SER A 597 -1.66 36.75 24.08
N ILE A 598 -2.99 36.80 24.15
CA ILE A 598 -3.78 37.99 23.79
C ILE A 598 -3.66 39.07 24.88
N ASP A 599 -3.69 38.64 26.14
CA ASP A 599 -3.89 39.50 27.30
C ASP A 599 -2.76 39.41 28.34
N GLY A 600 -1.78 38.53 28.13
CA GLY A 600 -0.75 38.20 29.12
C GLY A 600 -1.29 37.58 30.41
N LYS A 601 -2.60 37.27 30.49
CA LYS A 601 -3.33 36.80 31.67
C LYS A 601 -3.82 35.36 31.55
N GLY A 602 -3.44 34.66 30.48
CA GLY A 602 -3.71 33.24 30.29
C GLY A 602 -4.72 32.92 29.19
N THR A 603 -5.06 33.91 28.35
CA THR A 603 -5.85 33.70 27.12
C THR A 603 -4.91 33.63 25.91
N TYR A 604 -5.15 32.63 25.06
CA TYR A 604 -4.34 32.32 23.88
C TYR A 604 -5.22 32.30 22.63
N SER A 605 -4.71 32.86 21.54
CA SER A 605 -5.30 32.75 20.20
C SER A 605 -4.33 32.08 19.26
N ARG A 606 -4.85 31.43 18.21
CA ARG A 606 -4.04 31.03 17.06
C ARG A 606 -3.56 32.27 16.31
N ALA A 607 -2.28 32.31 15.96
CA ALA A 607 -1.70 33.42 15.23
C ALA A 607 -2.39 33.55 13.86
N ARG A 608 -3.17 34.63 13.67
CA ARG A 608 -3.66 35.03 12.35
C ARG A 608 -2.51 35.70 11.61
N VAL A 609 -2.07 35.10 10.50
CA VAL A 609 -1.08 35.73 9.62
C VAL A 609 -1.77 36.90 8.91
N ARG A 610 -1.22 38.11 9.04
CA ARG A 610 -1.52 39.22 8.12
C ARG A 610 -1.05 38.78 6.73
N VAL A 611 -2.01 38.76 5.79
CA VAL A 611 -1.84 38.49 4.35
C VAL A 611 -0.62 39.20 3.78
#